data_AF-E4U243-F1
#
_entry.id   AF-E4U243-F1
#
_cell.length_a   1.000
_cell.length_b   1.000
_cell.length_c   1.000
_cell.angle_alpha   90.00
_cell.angle_beta   90.00
_cell.angle_gamma   90.00
#
_symmetry.space_group_name_H-M   'P 1'
#
loop_
_entity.id
_entity.type
_entity.pdbx_description
1 polymer ?
#
loop_
_entity_poly.entity_id
_entity_poly.type
_entity_poly.pdbx_seq_one_letter_code
_entity_poly.pdbx_strand_id
1 'polypeptide(L)'
;MKTLFKAVCLASLLLTSLIADDRFEEGRRYFIRGIAAIEMAKSDKELSGAAEQFAKATEIAPELSAAWYNLGSVQSKLGRYKEAMYSYQRYLDLNPKAEDAPKIRDEIIKLEYRMEQAAKVTSLAGTWIGHNGWGYTLEMSGNHLKLTANRSPDDDDVISTYTLVGKVPVSAQLTEIFDLEISGVDLSGKWSRNGFQADKCTIPPDGGDVTGEIFYDQNKIVLRYTRTKYSAATQVSVFDDFCINVKVTDRKSIEDTFVKQTK
;
A
#
# COMPACT_ATOMS: atom_id res chain seq x y z
N MET A 1 -68.15 -14.59 -1.64
CA MET A 1 -67.08 -13.76 -1.07
C MET A 1 -65.83 -14.55 -0.69
N LYS A 2 -65.92 -15.68 0.06
CA LYS A 2 -64.77 -16.52 0.44
C LYS A 2 -64.00 -17.19 -0.72
N THR A 3 -64.68 -17.50 -1.82
CA THR A 3 -64.08 -18.13 -3.02
C THR A 3 -63.30 -17.15 -3.90
N LEU A 4 -63.77 -15.92 -4.06
CA LEU A 4 -63.02 -14.85 -4.75
C LEU A 4 -61.72 -14.49 -4.00
N PHE A 5 -61.77 -14.42 -2.67
CA PHE A 5 -60.60 -14.11 -1.84
C PHE A 5 -59.49 -15.17 -1.94
N LYS A 6 -59.88 -16.46 -2.02
CA LYS A 6 -58.94 -17.57 -2.24
C LYS A 6 -58.30 -17.55 -3.63
N ALA A 7 -59.07 -17.23 -4.67
CA ALA A 7 -58.57 -17.16 -6.05
C ALA A 7 -57.58 -15.99 -6.26
N VAL A 8 -57.86 -14.82 -5.68
CA VAL A 8 -56.96 -13.65 -5.73
C VAL A 8 -55.67 -13.93 -4.95
N CYS A 9 -55.75 -14.59 -3.80
CA CYS A 9 -54.58 -14.94 -2.99
C CYS A 9 -53.68 -15.98 -3.69
N LEU A 10 -54.28 -16.99 -4.36
CA LEU A 10 -53.54 -17.99 -5.12
C LEU A 10 -52.84 -17.38 -6.36
N ALA A 11 -53.51 -16.46 -7.06
CA ALA A 11 -52.93 -15.74 -8.19
C ALA A 11 -51.79 -14.80 -7.77
N SER A 12 -51.90 -14.12 -6.62
CA SER A 12 -50.79 -13.31 -6.10
C SER A 12 -49.59 -14.16 -5.67
N LEU A 13 -49.83 -15.33 -5.05
CA LEU A 13 -48.77 -16.28 -4.67
C LEU A 13 -48.03 -16.82 -5.90
N LEU A 14 -48.77 -17.21 -6.94
CA LEU A 14 -48.21 -17.69 -8.21
C LEU A 14 -47.42 -16.61 -8.95
N LEU A 15 -47.89 -15.36 -8.92
CA LEU A 15 -47.16 -14.24 -9.52
C LEU A 15 -45.87 -13.92 -8.74
N THR A 16 -45.91 -13.96 -7.40
CA THR A 16 -44.71 -13.78 -6.57
C THR A 16 -43.69 -14.91 -6.74
N SER A 17 -44.14 -16.16 -6.91
CA SER A 17 -43.23 -17.29 -7.16
C SER A 17 -42.62 -17.20 -8.55
N LEU A 18 -43.37 -16.78 -9.57
CA LEU A 18 -42.85 -16.61 -10.93
C LEU A 18 -41.80 -15.48 -11.01
N ILE A 19 -42.02 -14.37 -10.31
CA ILE A 19 -41.05 -13.26 -10.21
C ILE A 19 -39.83 -13.66 -9.36
N ALA A 20 -39.99 -14.55 -8.37
CA ALA A 20 -38.86 -15.09 -7.61
C ALA A 20 -38.00 -16.03 -8.46
N ASP A 21 -38.60 -16.90 -9.27
CA ASP A 21 -37.90 -17.81 -10.19
C ASP A 21 -37.09 -17.04 -11.25
N ASP A 22 -37.67 -15.99 -11.85
CA ASP A 22 -37.00 -15.19 -12.88
C ASP A 22 -35.78 -14.43 -12.32
N ARG A 23 -35.90 -13.88 -11.10
CA ARG A 23 -34.78 -13.25 -10.39
C ARG A 23 -33.70 -14.26 -10.02
N PHE A 24 -34.08 -15.46 -9.58
CA PHE A 24 -33.11 -16.49 -9.25
C PHE A 24 -32.30 -16.91 -10.48
N GLU A 25 -32.96 -17.12 -11.62
CA GLU A 25 -32.27 -17.42 -12.89
C GLU A 25 -31.40 -16.26 -13.37
N GLU A 26 -31.83 -15.02 -13.17
CA GLU A 26 -30.99 -13.85 -13.46
C GLU A 26 -29.74 -13.78 -12.58
N GLY A 27 -29.89 -13.94 -11.26
CA GLY A 27 -28.75 -14.02 -10.34
C GLY A 27 -27.81 -15.16 -10.70
N ARG A 28 -28.35 -16.32 -11.10
CA ARG A 28 -27.60 -17.47 -11.59
C ARG A 28 -26.80 -17.16 -12.86
N ARG A 29 -27.33 -16.36 -13.79
CA ARG A 29 -26.57 -15.90 -14.97
C ARG A 29 -25.32 -15.12 -14.56
N TYR A 30 -25.46 -14.17 -13.64
CA TYR A 30 -24.31 -13.42 -13.12
C TYR A 30 -23.33 -14.31 -12.34
N PHE A 31 -23.83 -15.27 -11.57
CA PHE A 31 -22.99 -16.26 -10.90
C PHE A 31 -22.11 -17.05 -11.88
N ILE A 32 -22.70 -17.58 -12.97
CA ILE A 32 -21.95 -18.33 -13.99
C ILE A 32 -20.93 -17.42 -14.70
N ARG A 33 -21.28 -16.16 -14.99
CA ARG A 33 -20.32 -15.18 -15.53
C ARG A 33 -19.15 -14.92 -14.59
N GLY A 34 -19.39 -14.91 -13.28
CA GLY A 34 -18.35 -14.81 -12.27
C GLY A 34 -17.39 -15.99 -12.28
N ILE A 35 -17.91 -17.21 -12.42
CA ILE A 35 -17.09 -18.42 -12.56
C ILE A 35 -16.23 -18.35 -13.83
N ALA A 36 -16.84 -18.01 -14.97
CA ALA A 36 -16.10 -17.83 -16.22
C ALA A 36 -15.01 -16.74 -16.12
N ALA A 37 -15.30 -15.65 -15.39
CA ALA A 37 -14.32 -14.59 -15.15
C ALA A 37 -13.14 -15.05 -14.28
N ILE A 38 -13.35 -15.98 -13.31
CA ILE A 38 -12.24 -16.62 -12.58
C ILE A 38 -11.40 -17.46 -13.55
N GLU A 39 -12.02 -18.28 -14.39
CA GLU A 39 -11.32 -19.15 -15.35
C GLU A 39 -10.49 -18.36 -16.36
N MET A 40 -10.95 -17.17 -16.73
CA MET A 40 -10.24 -16.25 -17.63
C MET A 40 -9.11 -15.48 -16.95
N ALA A 41 -9.13 -15.35 -15.62
CA ALA A 41 -8.15 -14.55 -14.89
C ALA A 41 -6.78 -15.22 -14.91
N LYS A 42 -5.75 -14.47 -15.32
CA LYS A 42 -4.36 -14.96 -15.35
C LYS A 42 -3.60 -14.70 -14.05
N SER A 43 -4.17 -13.86 -13.18
CA SER A 43 -3.59 -13.48 -11.89
C SER A 43 -4.70 -13.05 -10.93
N ASP A 44 -4.40 -13.04 -9.62
CA ASP A 44 -5.38 -12.61 -8.61
C ASP A 44 -5.82 -11.15 -8.81
N LYS A 45 -4.97 -10.29 -9.39
CA LYS A 45 -5.29 -8.88 -9.71
C LYS A 45 -6.43 -8.75 -10.72
N GLU A 46 -6.58 -9.73 -11.62
CA GLU A 46 -7.61 -9.75 -12.65
C GLU A 46 -8.97 -10.26 -12.15
N LEU A 47 -9.05 -10.74 -10.90
CA LEU A 47 -10.31 -11.25 -10.32
C LEU A 47 -11.36 -10.17 -10.03
N SER A 48 -11.04 -8.89 -10.24
CA SER A 48 -12.00 -7.78 -10.03
C SER A 48 -13.28 -7.97 -10.85
N GLY A 49 -13.16 -8.44 -12.10
CA GLY A 49 -14.31 -8.75 -12.95
C GLY A 49 -15.18 -9.87 -12.38
N ALA A 50 -14.58 -10.90 -11.78
CA ALA A 50 -15.33 -11.97 -11.11
C ALA A 50 -16.07 -11.46 -9.87
N ALA A 51 -15.42 -10.62 -9.06
CA ALA A 51 -16.05 -9.98 -7.89
C ALA A 51 -17.29 -9.17 -8.30
N GLU A 52 -17.22 -8.41 -9.39
CA GLU A 52 -18.36 -7.63 -9.90
C GLU A 52 -19.53 -8.53 -10.33
N GLN A 53 -19.26 -9.65 -11.01
CA GLN A 53 -20.31 -10.58 -11.41
C GLN A 53 -20.95 -11.27 -10.19
N PHE A 54 -20.16 -11.70 -9.21
CA PHE A 54 -20.73 -12.30 -7.99
C PHE A 54 -21.49 -11.27 -7.16
N ALA A 55 -21.03 -10.02 -7.06
CA ALA A 55 -21.77 -8.96 -6.37
C ALA A 55 -23.14 -8.72 -7.02
N LYS A 56 -23.22 -8.69 -8.36
CA LYS A 56 -24.52 -8.61 -9.05
C LYS A 56 -25.39 -9.83 -8.78
N ALA A 57 -24.81 -11.02 -8.74
CA ALA A 57 -25.54 -12.23 -8.40
C ALA A 57 -26.15 -12.16 -6.99
N THR A 58 -25.43 -11.63 -6.01
CA THR A 58 -25.93 -11.49 -4.63
C THR A 58 -26.93 -10.34 -4.44
N GLU A 59 -26.87 -9.31 -5.28
CA GLU A 59 -27.89 -8.25 -5.31
C GLU A 59 -29.22 -8.74 -5.88
N ILE A 60 -29.16 -9.56 -6.94
CA ILE A 60 -30.35 -10.04 -7.66
C ILE A 60 -30.97 -11.26 -6.97
N ALA A 61 -30.15 -12.20 -6.52
CA ALA A 61 -30.53 -13.42 -5.82
C ALA A 61 -29.81 -13.49 -4.45
N PRO A 62 -30.24 -12.70 -3.44
CA PRO A 62 -29.58 -12.63 -2.14
C PRO A 62 -29.58 -13.95 -1.35
N GLU A 63 -30.48 -14.88 -1.69
CA GLU A 63 -30.55 -16.24 -1.15
C GLU A 63 -29.59 -17.23 -1.82
N LEU A 64 -28.95 -16.85 -2.94
CA LEU A 64 -27.97 -17.68 -3.63
C LEU A 64 -26.65 -17.73 -2.84
N SER A 65 -26.59 -18.60 -1.83
CA SER A 65 -25.45 -18.73 -0.92
C SER A 65 -24.12 -19.00 -1.63
N ALA A 66 -24.13 -19.76 -2.73
CA ALA A 66 -22.94 -20.02 -3.53
C ALA A 66 -22.32 -18.73 -4.12
N ALA A 67 -23.13 -17.72 -4.45
CA ALA A 67 -22.62 -16.44 -4.92
C ALA A 67 -21.91 -15.68 -3.79
N TRP A 68 -22.45 -15.69 -2.58
CA TRP A 68 -21.81 -15.09 -1.39
C TRP A 68 -20.47 -15.77 -1.05
N TYR A 69 -20.41 -17.10 -1.08
CA TYR A 69 -19.15 -17.84 -0.88
C TYR A 69 -18.08 -17.43 -1.89
N ASN A 70 -18.43 -17.42 -3.19
CA ASN A 70 -17.47 -17.11 -4.26
C ASN A 70 -17.07 -15.63 -4.25
N LEU A 71 -18.00 -14.74 -3.91
CA LEU A 71 -17.70 -13.32 -3.70
C LEU A 71 -16.67 -13.14 -2.57
N GLY A 72 -16.87 -13.79 -1.42
CA GLY A 72 -15.92 -13.75 -0.30
C GLY A 72 -14.54 -14.29 -0.66
N SER A 73 -14.49 -15.40 -1.39
CA SER A 73 -13.24 -15.99 -1.89
C SER A 73 -12.47 -15.05 -2.81
N VAL A 74 -13.15 -14.45 -3.78
CA VAL A 74 -12.52 -13.50 -4.70
C VAL A 74 -12.10 -12.22 -3.98
N GLN A 75 -12.93 -11.68 -3.08
CA GLN A 75 -12.59 -10.49 -2.29
C GLN A 75 -11.36 -10.73 -1.40
N SER A 76 -11.25 -11.91 -0.79
CA SER A 76 -10.11 -12.32 0.02
C SER A 76 -8.81 -12.28 -0.81
N LYS A 77 -8.84 -12.87 -2.01
CA LYS A 77 -7.70 -12.85 -2.95
C LYS A 77 -7.34 -11.44 -3.43
N LEU A 78 -8.33 -10.56 -3.57
CA LEU A 78 -8.14 -9.15 -3.93
C LEU A 78 -7.68 -8.27 -2.76
N GLY A 79 -7.46 -8.83 -1.57
CA GLY A 79 -7.07 -8.05 -0.38
C GLY A 79 -8.21 -7.24 0.26
N ARG A 80 -9.45 -7.42 -0.20
CA ARG A 80 -10.66 -6.74 0.30
C ARG A 80 -11.21 -7.49 1.50
N TYR A 81 -10.42 -7.52 2.59
CA TYR A 81 -10.66 -8.44 3.71
C TYR A 81 -11.99 -8.20 4.42
N LYS A 82 -12.38 -6.94 4.62
CA LYS A 82 -13.62 -6.58 5.31
C LYS A 82 -14.85 -7.04 4.52
N GLU A 83 -14.84 -6.82 3.21
CA GLU A 83 -15.89 -7.25 2.30
C GLU A 83 -15.94 -8.78 2.21
N ALA A 84 -14.78 -9.44 2.16
CA ALA A 84 -14.69 -10.90 2.14
C ALA A 84 -15.33 -11.53 3.37
N MET A 85 -15.01 -11.01 4.57
CA MET A 85 -15.62 -11.46 5.82
C MET A 85 -17.15 -11.28 5.81
N TYR A 86 -17.64 -10.14 5.32
CA TYR A 86 -19.07 -9.89 5.19
C TYR A 86 -19.74 -10.94 4.28
N SER A 87 -19.16 -11.19 3.10
CA SER A 87 -19.70 -12.17 2.15
C SER A 87 -19.69 -13.60 2.71
N TYR A 88 -18.63 -13.99 3.41
CA TYR A 88 -18.58 -15.28 4.10
C TYR A 88 -19.59 -15.38 5.25
N GLN A 89 -19.82 -14.30 5.99
CA GLN A 89 -20.86 -14.28 7.01
C GLN A 89 -22.25 -14.47 6.40
N ARG A 90 -22.55 -13.82 5.26
CA ARG A 90 -23.80 -14.04 4.51
C ARG A 90 -23.95 -15.49 4.02
N TYR A 91 -22.87 -16.12 3.57
CA TYR A 91 -22.88 -17.55 3.22
C TYR A 91 -23.27 -18.42 4.43
N LEU A 92 -22.64 -18.17 5.59
CA LEU A 92 -22.92 -18.91 6.83
C LEU A 92 -24.34 -18.66 7.36
N ASP A 93 -24.88 -17.46 7.21
CA ASP A 93 -26.26 -17.12 7.60
C ASP A 93 -27.28 -17.93 6.78
N LEU A 94 -27.03 -18.08 5.47
CA LEU A 94 -27.90 -18.83 4.56
C LEU A 94 -27.75 -20.35 4.73
N ASN A 95 -26.53 -20.82 4.97
CA ASN A 95 -26.18 -22.24 5.03
C ASN A 95 -25.41 -22.60 6.32
N PRO A 96 -26.02 -22.48 7.52
CA PRO A 96 -25.30 -22.64 8.79
C PRO A 96 -24.80 -24.06 9.06
N LYS A 97 -25.37 -25.07 8.37
CA LYS A 97 -25.06 -26.49 8.48
C LYS A 97 -24.32 -27.05 7.25
N ALA A 98 -23.79 -26.18 6.38
CA ALA A 98 -22.95 -26.65 5.28
C ALA A 98 -21.72 -27.39 5.83
N GLU A 99 -21.30 -28.44 5.14
CA GLU A 99 -20.16 -29.27 5.53
C GLU A 99 -18.86 -28.45 5.66
N ASP A 100 -18.69 -27.44 4.81
CA ASP A 100 -17.55 -26.53 4.78
C ASP A 100 -17.69 -25.32 5.73
N ALA A 101 -18.81 -25.15 6.43
CA ALA A 101 -19.03 -24.02 7.32
C ALA A 101 -17.93 -23.83 8.39
N PRO A 102 -17.36 -24.89 9.02
CA PRO A 102 -16.20 -24.72 9.90
C PRO A 102 -14.99 -24.10 9.19
N LYS A 103 -14.69 -24.54 7.96
CA LYS A 103 -13.58 -23.98 7.16
C LYS A 103 -13.79 -22.51 6.86
N ILE A 104 -15.04 -22.11 6.59
CA ILE A 104 -15.36 -20.69 6.33
C ILE A 104 -15.22 -19.83 7.58
N ARG A 105 -15.58 -20.34 8.76
CA ARG A 105 -15.31 -19.65 10.04
C ARG A 105 -13.80 -19.47 10.25
N ASP A 106 -13.01 -20.50 9.97
CA ASP A 106 -11.55 -20.40 10.05
C ASP A 106 -10.97 -19.37 9.06
N GLU A 107 -11.53 -19.28 7.84
CA GLU A 107 -11.12 -18.25 6.88
C GLU A 107 -11.47 -16.83 7.34
N ILE A 108 -12.62 -16.62 8.00
CA ILE A 108 -12.95 -15.33 8.61
C ILE A 108 -11.91 -14.95 9.67
N ILE A 109 -11.52 -15.87 10.56
CA ILE A 109 -10.49 -15.62 11.58
C ILE A 109 -9.14 -15.26 10.95
N LYS A 110 -8.75 -15.96 9.87
CA LYS A 110 -7.53 -15.62 9.13
C LYS A 110 -7.61 -14.23 8.50
N LEU A 111 -8.78 -13.84 7.98
CA LEU A 111 -9.01 -12.52 7.40
C LEU A 111 -8.96 -11.41 8.45
N GLU A 112 -9.51 -11.65 9.64
CA GLU A 112 -9.40 -10.74 10.79
C GLU A 112 -7.94 -10.46 11.12
N TYR A 113 -7.13 -11.51 11.23
CA TYR A 113 -5.70 -11.38 11.49
C TYR A 113 -4.97 -10.62 10.37
N ARG A 114 -5.25 -10.95 9.09
CA ARG A 114 -4.65 -10.24 7.94
C ARG A 114 -5.02 -8.75 7.92
N MET A 115 -6.26 -8.43 8.27
CA MET A 115 -6.74 -7.04 8.37
C MET A 115 -6.04 -6.30 9.52
N GLU A 116 -5.83 -6.94 10.67
CA GLU A 116 -5.04 -6.38 11.77
C GLU A 116 -3.59 -6.08 11.34
N GLN A 117 -2.93 -7.01 10.64
CA GLN A 117 -1.57 -6.79 10.16
C GLN A 117 -1.49 -5.66 9.12
N ALA A 118 -2.44 -5.63 8.17
CA ALA A 118 -2.52 -4.55 7.19
C ALA A 118 -2.76 -3.17 7.85
N ALA A 119 -3.53 -3.13 8.95
CA ALA A 119 -3.73 -1.93 9.73
C ALA A 119 -2.44 -1.44 10.41
N LYS A 120 -1.60 -2.36 10.95
CA LYS A 120 -0.28 -1.99 11.51
C LYS A 120 0.60 -1.34 10.46
N VAL A 121 0.67 -1.93 9.27
CA VAL A 121 1.44 -1.39 8.14
C VAL A 121 0.91 -0.03 7.68
N THR A 122 -0.40 0.11 7.50
CA THR A 122 -1.04 1.38 7.12
C THR A 122 -0.83 2.46 8.19
N SER A 123 -0.78 2.05 9.46
CA SER A 123 -0.52 2.96 10.57
C SER A 123 0.87 3.58 10.52
N LEU A 124 1.82 3.06 9.73
CA LEU A 124 3.13 3.69 9.58
C LEU A 124 3.04 5.04 8.85
N ALA A 125 2.01 5.28 8.04
CA ALA A 125 1.84 6.52 7.29
C ALA A 125 1.85 7.77 8.20
N GLY A 126 2.43 8.86 7.70
CA GLY A 126 2.48 10.15 8.39
C GLY A 126 3.89 10.73 8.48
N THR A 127 4.12 11.58 9.48
CA THR A 127 5.39 12.29 9.66
C THR A 127 6.32 11.51 10.59
N TRP A 128 7.58 11.40 10.17
CA TRP A 128 8.66 10.73 10.88
C TRP A 128 9.81 11.70 11.05
N ILE A 129 10.55 11.60 12.15
CA ILE A 129 11.72 12.43 12.41
C ILE A 129 12.95 11.53 12.38
N GLY A 130 13.90 11.84 11.49
CA GLY A 130 15.21 11.18 11.47
C GLY A 130 16.05 11.60 12.68
N HIS A 131 17.06 10.81 13.02
CA HIS A 131 17.99 11.10 14.13
C HIS A 131 18.69 12.49 14.01
N ASN A 132 18.74 13.02 12.79
CA ASN A 132 19.32 14.30 12.40
C ASN A 132 18.33 15.47 12.58
N GLY A 133 17.10 15.19 13.03
CA GLY A 133 16.04 16.18 13.25
C GLY A 133 15.21 16.51 12.01
N TRP A 134 15.53 15.96 10.83
CA TRP A 134 14.76 16.21 9.61
C TRP A 134 13.44 15.46 9.60
N GLY A 135 12.40 16.12 9.09
CA GLY A 135 11.08 15.54 8.90
C GLY A 135 10.98 14.78 7.59
N TYR A 136 10.50 13.54 7.67
CA TYR A 136 10.21 12.65 6.57
C TYR A 136 8.70 12.41 6.52
N THR A 137 8.13 12.46 5.33
CA THR A 137 6.75 12.02 5.07
C THR A 137 6.81 10.58 4.60
N LEU A 138 6.09 9.71 5.31
CA LEU A 138 5.96 8.30 4.99
C LEU A 138 4.59 8.05 4.38
N GLU A 139 4.59 7.57 3.14
CA GLU A 139 3.40 7.18 2.39
C GLU A 139 3.38 5.66 2.20
N MET A 140 2.18 5.09 2.22
CA MET A 140 1.96 3.64 2.13
C MET A 140 1.16 3.29 0.88
N SER A 141 1.57 2.26 0.16
CA SER A 141 0.85 1.67 -0.97
C SER A 141 0.94 0.14 -0.91
N GLY A 142 -0.02 -0.49 -0.21
CA GLY A 142 0.04 -1.93 0.05
C GLY A 142 1.21 -2.28 0.98
N ASN A 143 2.11 -3.14 0.51
CA ASN A 143 3.37 -3.47 1.21
C ASN A 143 4.54 -2.57 0.80
N HIS A 144 4.31 -1.55 -0.03
CA HIS A 144 5.33 -0.55 -0.37
C HIS A 144 5.23 0.65 0.56
N LEU A 145 6.38 1.13 0.99
CA LEU A 145 6.56 2.28 1.86
C LEU A 145 7.50 3.26 1.17
N LYS A 146 7.10 4.53 1.12
CA LYS A 146 7.90 5.61 0.56
C LYS A 146 8.15 6.67 1.62
N LEU A 147 9.40 6.83 2.02
CA LEU A 147 9.84 7.93 2.89
C LEU A 147 10.43 9.05 2.03
N THR A 148 9.92 10.26 2.18
CA THR A 148 10.39 11.44 1.44
C THR A 148 10.74 12.57 2.40
N ALA A 149 11.92 13.18 2.25
CA ALA A 149 12.28 14.41 2.94
C ALA A 149 12.80 15.47 1.97
N ASN A 150 12.50 16.72 2.27
CA ASN A 150 13.19 17.87 1.70
C ASN A 150 14.04 18.48 2.80
N ARG A 151 15.36 18.33 2.68
CA ARG A 151 16.33 18.81 3.67
C ARG A 151 17.40 19.66 3.02
N SER A 152 18.11 20.42 3.85
CA SER A 152 19.35 21.06 3.42
C SER A 152 20.47 20.02 3.35
N PRO A 153 21.38 20.10 2.37
CA PRO A 153 22.58 19.29 2.36
C PRO A 153 23.42 19.55 3.62
N ASP A 154 24.06 18.49 4.11
CA ASP A 154 24.91 18.53 5.31
C ASP A 154 26.37 18.18 4.96
N ASP A 155 27.22 18.18 5.99
CA ASP A 155 28.66 17.87 5.84
C ASP A 155 28.90 16.42 5.36
N ASP A 156 27.90 15.53 5.40
CA ASP A 156 27.97 14.17 4.86
C ASP A 156 27.53 14.07 3.38
N ASP A 157 26.87 15.10 2.83
CA ASP A 157 26.65 15.24 1.38
C ASP A 157 27.86 15.89 0.68
N VAL A 158 28.30 17.03 1.19
CA VAL A 158 29.40 17.78 0.58
C VAL A 158 30.18 18.56 1.65
N ILE A 159 31.50 18.39 1.67
CA ILE A 159 32.39 19.30 2.38
C ILE A 159 32.88 20.35 1.39
N SER A 160 32.55 21.61 1.66
CA SER A 160 33.14 22.73 0.95
C SER A 160 34.58 22.93 1.41
N THR A 161 35.55 22.87 0.50
CA THR A 161 36.94 23.22 0.78
C THR A 161 37.23 24.60 0.21
N TYR A 162 37.42 25.62 1.06
CA TYR A 162 37.91 26.93 0.62
C TYR A 162 39.25 27.25 1.25
N THR A 163 40.09 27.87 0.44
CA THR A 163 41.39 28.38 0.85
C THR A 163 41.30 29.64 1.70
N LEU A 164 40.18 30.40 1.73
CA LEU A 164 40.20 31.74 2.38
C LEU A 164 38.97 32.24 3.16
N VAL A 165 37.69 31.88 2.92
CA VAL A 165 36.57 32.48 3.70
C VAL A 165 35.32 31.58 3.81
N GLY A 166 35.01 31.09 5.03
CA GLY A 166 33.66 30.70 5.46
C GLY A 166 32.99 29.47 4.82
N LYS A 167 31.89 29.00 5.44
CA LYS A 167 31.03 27.91 4.91
C LYS A 167 30.29 28.40 3.66
N VAL A 168 30.21 27.54 2.64
CA VAL A 168 29.40 27.80 1.44
C VAL A 168 27.92 27.91 1.80
N PRO A 169 27.20 28.93 1.30
CA PRO A 169 25.76 28.93 1.36
C PRO A 169 25.23 27.80 0.47
N VAL A 170 24.81 26.71 1.08
CA VAL A 170 24.05 25.68 0.39
C VAL A 170 22.59 26.06 0.47
N SER A 171 22.13 26.92 -0.44
CA SER A 171 20.72 27.31 -0.55
C SER A 171 19.91 26.32 -1.42
N ALA A 172 20.37 25.08 -1.52
CA ALA A 172 19.71 24.05 -2.31
C ALA A 172 18.85 23.16 -1.42
N GLN A 173 17.67 22.79 -1.93
CA GLN A 173 16.87 21.72 -1.33
C GLN A 173 17.25 20.40 -1.97
N LEU A 174 17.53 19.42 -1.11
CA LEU A 174 17.78 18.05 -1.49
C LEU A 174 16.54 17.24 -1.15
N THR A 175 15.97 16.60 -2.17
CA THR A 175 14.87 15.67 -2.02
C THR A 175 15.45 14.27 -1.89
N GLU A 176 15.28 13.67 -0.73
CA GLU A 176 15.71 12.32 -0.40
C GLU A 176 14.49 11.40 -0.37
N ILE A 177 14.59 10.26 -1.04
CA ILE A 177 13.51 9.29 -1.19
C ILE A 177 14.05 7.90 -0.84
N PHE A 178 13.37 7.20 0.05
CA PHE A 178 13.51 5.76 0.24
C PHE A 178 12.25 5.09 -0.27
N ASP A 179 12.39 4.22 -1.27
CA ASP A 179 11.34 3.41 -1.86
C ASP A 179 11.59 1.95 -1.47
N LEU A 180 10.73 1.43 -0.60
CA LEU A 180 10.97 0.21 0.17
C LEU A 180 9.79 -0.76 0.08
N GLU A 181 10.10 -2.05 0.00
CA GLU A 181 9.16 -3.14 0.17
C GLU A 181 9.24 -3.71 1.59
N ILE A 182 8.08 -3.98 2.17
CA ILE A 182 7.92 -4.58 3.49
C ILE A 182 7.76 -6.10 3.37
N SER A 183 8.59 -6.84 4.09
CA SER A 183 8.47 -8.28 4.30
C SER A 183 8.51 -8.59 5.80
N GLY A 184 7.34 -8.60 6.45
CA GLY A 184 7.24 -8.76 7.90
C GLY A 184 7.77 -7.53 8.64
N VAL A 185 8.95 -7.68 9.25
CA VAL A 185 9.68 -6.58 9.90
C VAL A 185 10.79 -6.03 9.01
N ASP A 186 11.20 -6.76 7.99
CA ASP A 186 12.32 -6.39 7.13
C ASP A 186 11.88 -5.41 6.04
N LEU A 187 12.77 -4.48 5.73
CA LEU A 187 12.66 -3.52 4.64
C LEU A 187 13.79 -3.76 3.65
N SER A 188 13.47 -3.72 2.36
CA SER A 188 14.49 -3.66 1.31
C SER A 188 14.03 -2.81 0.14
N GLY A 189 14.96 -2.18 -0.56
CA GLY A 189 14.63 -1.35 -1.72
C GLY A 189 15.74 -0.41 -2.11
N LYS A 190 15.36 0.77 -2.62
CA LYS A 190 16.29 1.77 -3.14
C LYS A 190 16.12 3.10 -2.41
N TRP A 191 17.23 3.75 -2.16
CA TRP A 191 17.25 5.13 -1.73
C TRP A 191 17.85 6.00 -2.84
N SER A 192 17.44 7.26 -2.90
CA SER A 192 17.98 8.22 -3.85
C SER A 192 17.86 9.64 -3.34
N ARG A 193 18.74 10.50 -3.84
CA ARG A 193 18.60 11.95 -3.74
C ARG A 193 18.89 12.62 -5.07
N ASN A 194 18.27 13.77 -5.31
CA ASN A 194 18.60 14.60 -6.46
C ASN A 194 20.02 15.21 -6.37
N GLY A 195 20.51 15.68 -7.51
CA GLY A 195 21.68 16.56 -7.56
C GLY A 195 21.31 17.97 -7.09
N PHE A 196 22.30 18.72 -6.63
CA PHE A 196 22.08 20.05 -6.07
C PHE A 196 23.27 20.98 -6.32
N GLN A 197 23.06 22.29 -6.18
CA GLN A 197 24.13 23.29 -6.28
C GLN A 197 24.77 23.52 -4.91
N ALA A 198 26.08 23.37 -4.84
CA ALA A 198 26.91 23.79 -3.72
C ALA A 198 27.77 24.97 -4.21
N ASP A 199 27.29 26.19 -3.97
CA ASP A 199 27.81 27.42 -4.57
C ASP A 199 27.87 27.34 -6.11
N LYS A 200 29.06 27.32 -6.73
CA LYS A 200 29.23 27.21 -8.19
C LYS A 200 29.34 25.78 -8.69
N CYS A 201 29.46 24.81 -7.79
CA CYS A 201 29.63 23.41 -8.13
C CYS A 201 28.31 22.65 -8.13
N THR A 202 28.09 21.86 -9.18
CA THR A 202 26.95 20.94 -9.26
C THR A 202 27.34 19.59 -8.66
N ILE A 203 26.71 19.24 -7.54
CA ILE A 203 26.84 17.92 -6.92
C ILE A 203 25.88 16.96 -7.63
N PRO A 204 26.36 15.81 -8.13
CA PRO A 204 25.51 14.86 -8.84
C PRO A 204 24.47 14.22 -7.90
N PRO A 205 23.39 13.64 -8.46
CA PRO A 205 22.49 12.79 -7.70
C PRO A 205 23.23 11.57 -7.14
N ASP A 206 22.67 10.98 -6.09
CA ASP A 206 23.23 9.80 -5.43
C ASP A 206 22.11 8.82 -5.07
N GLY A 207 22.46 7.57 -4.82
CA GLY A 207 21.50 6.53 -4.47
C GLY A 207 22.12 5.15 -4.42
N GLY A 208 21.31 4.18 -4.02
CA GLY A 208 21.75 2.79 -3.92
C GLY A 208 20.74 1.89 -3.26
N ASP A 209 21.19 0.70 -2.90
CA ASP A 209 20.43 -0.23 -2.09
C ASP A 209 20.30 0.26 -0.66
N VAL A 210 19.14 0.00 -0.08
CA VAL A 210 18.84 0.24 1.32
C VAL A 210 18.14 -0.99 1.88
N THR A 211 18.55 -1.38 3.08
CA THR A 211 17.86 -2.39 3.89
C THR A 211 17.42 -1.76 5.20
N GLY A 212 16.51 -2.39 5.91
CA GLY A 212 16.07 -1.85 7.18
C GLY A 212 15.14 -2.76 7.94
N GLU A 213 14.70 -2.27 9.09
CA GLU A 213 13.83 -3.00 10.01
C GLU A 213 12.78 -2.05 10.59
N ILE A 214 11.55 -2.56 10.74
CA ILE A 214 10.44 -1.88 11.41
C ILE A 214 10.27 -2.44 12.81
N PHE A 215 10.26 -1.55 13.80
CA PHE A 215 9.93 -1.86 15.19
C PHE A 215 8.56 -1.27 15.50
N TYR A 216 7.50 -2.02 15.18
CA TYR A 216 6.10 -1.56 15.31
C TYR A 216 5.78 -1.05 16.72
N ASP A 217 6.16 -1.77 17.77
CA ASP A 217 5.88 -1.42 19.16
C ASP A 217 6.59 -0.13 19.62
N GLN A 218 7.64 0.27 18.91
CA GLN A 218 8.46 1.44 19.23
C GLN A 218 8.19 2.62 18.29
N ASN A 219 7.30 2.46 17.29
CA ASN A 219 7.11 3.42 16.21
C ASN A 219 8.44 3.90 15.62
N LYS A 220 9.34 2.93 15.36
CA LYS A 220 10.72 3.18 14.97
C LYS A 220 11.07 2.39 13.71
N ILE A 221 11.76 3.04 12.78
CA ILE A 221 12.33 2.42 11.58
C ILE A 221 13.84 2.64 11.62
N VAL A 222 14.61 1.61 11.28
CA VAL A 222 16.06 1.73 11.11
C VAL A 222 16.41 1.37 9.67
N LEU A 223 17.08 2.27 8.95
CA LEU A 223 17.54 2.05 7.58
C LEU A 223 19.06 2.02 7.52
N ARG A 224 19.59 1.15 6.67
CA ARG A 224 21.01 0.94 6.43
C ARG A 224 21.32 1.03 4.96
N TYR A 225 22.21 1.94 4.62
CA TYR A 225 22.52 2.27 3.22
C TYR A 225 23.90 2.89 3.12
N THR A 226 24.38 3.14 1.90
CA THR A 226 25.67 3.82 1.68
C THR A 226 25.42 5.16 1.02
N ARG A 227 26.08 6.22 1.52
CA ARG A 227 26.06 7.57 0.93
C ARG A 227 27.42 7.95 0.40
N THR A 228 27.42 8.63 -0.74
CA THR A 228 28.62 9.19 -1.35
C THR A 228 28.84 10.61 -0.85
N LYS A 229 30.00 10.82 -0.23
CA LYS A 229 30.43 12.12 0.26
C LYS A 229 31.28 12.82 -0.79
N TYR A 230 30.96 14.07 -1.09
CA TYR A 230 31.67 14.87 -2.07
C TYR A 230 32.52 15.95 -1.40
N SER A 231 33.58 16.35 -2.10
CA SER A 231 34.26 17.63 -1.88
C SER A 231 34.00 18.51 -3.08
N ALA A 232 33.77 19.79 -2.83
CA ALA A 232 33.63 20.81 -3.86
C ALA A 232 34.52 21.99 -3.54
N ALA A 233 35.21 22.49 -4.57
CA ALA A 233 36.08 23.65 -4.48
C ALA A 233 35.66 24.68 -5.54
N THR A 234 35.39 25.90 -5.11
CA THR A 234 35.17 27.06 -5.98
C THR A 234 36.41 27.95 -5.92
N GLN A 235 36.80 28.49 -7.07
CA GLN A 235 37.78 29.56 -7.12
C GLN A 235 37.06 30.90 -6.98
N VAL A 236 37.42 31.65 -5.94
CA VAL A 236 36.96 33.04 -5.79
C VAL A 236 37.83 33.94 -6.67
N SER A 237 37.21 34.74 -7.54
CA SER A 237 37.94 35.67 -8.41
C SER A 237 37.31 37.06 -8.43
N VAL A 238 38.06 38.04 -8.95
CA VAL A 238 37.59 39.44 -9.03
C VAL A 238 36.46 39.61 -10.05
N PHE A 239 36.36 38.71 -11.03
CA PHE A 239 35.44 38.83 -12.16
C PHE A 239 34.24 37.90 -12.02
N ASP A 240 34.48 36.61 -11.84
CA ASP A 240 33.44 35.60 -11.63
C ASP A 240 33.98 34.41 -10.85
N ASP A 241 33.20 33.93 -9.89
CA ASP A 241 33.51 32.69 -9.17
C ASP A 241 33.10 31.48 -10.02
N PHE A 242 33.94 30.44 -10.05
CA PHE A 242 33.67 29.22 -10.82
C PHE A 242 34.08 27.95 -10.09
N CYS A 243 33.38 26.85 -10.38
CA CYS A 243 33.71 25.54 -9.83
C CYS A 243 35.05 25.04 -10.37
N ILE A 244 35.97 24.69 -9.47
CA ILE A 244 37.27 24.08 -9.81
C ILE A 244 37.08 22.57 -10.00
N ASN A 245 36.47 21.91 -9.02
CA ASN A 245 36.25 20.47 -9.05
C ASN A 245 35.13 20.01 -8.12
N VAL A 246 34.60 18.83 -8.43
CA VAL A 246 33.78 18.01 -7.56
C VAL A 246 34.41 16.61 -7.52
N LYS A 247 34.74 16.11 -6.34
CA LYS A 247 35.39 14.80 -6.17
C LYS A 247 34.70 13.99 -5.09
N VAL A 248 34.51 12.70 -5.32
CA VAL A 248 34.12 11.76 -4.28
C VAL A 248 35.26 11.65 -3.28
N THR A 249 34.97 11.92 -2.01
CA THR A 249 35.95 11.78 -0.91
C THR A 249 35.83 10.44 -0.22
N ASP A 250 34.61 9.97 -0.03
CA ASP A 250 34.33 8.73 0.71
C ASP A 250 32.97 8.16 0.32
N ARG A 251 32.77 6.87 0.58
CA ARG A 251 31.47 6.21 0.54
C ARG A 251 31.21 5.53 1.87
N LYS A 252 30.37 6.16 2.69
CA LYS A 252 30.16 5.80 4.09
C LYS A 252 28.90 4.97 4.25
N SER A 253 28.96 3.91 5.06
CA SER A 253 27.79 3.19 5.53
C SER A 253 27.07 4.01 6.60
N ILE A 254 25.78 4.20 6.42
CA ILE A 254 24.89 4.97 7.29
C ILE A 254 23.87 4.02 7.90
N GLU A 255 23.61 4.21 9.19
CA GLU A 255 22.48 3.62 9.90
C GLU A 255 21.64 4.77 10.46
N ASP A 256 20.48 5.01 9.84
CA ASP A 256 19.57 6.09 10.23
C ASP A 256 18.37 5.52 10.97
N THR A 257 18.07 6.13 12.11
CA THR A 257 16.88 5.83 12.89
C THR A 257 15.83 6.91 12.69
N PHE A 258 14.60 6.48 12.40
CA PHE A 258 13.43 7.32 12.23
C PHE A 258 12.42 6.98 13.32
N VAL A 259 11.87 8.00 13.96
CA VAL A 259 10.82 7.85 14.97
C VAL A 259 9.56 8.56 14.50
N LYS A 260 8.42 7.91 14.61
CA LYS A 260 7.14 8.50 14.18
C LYS A 260 6.79 9.69 15.07
N GLN A 261 6.42 10.81 14.45
CA GLN A 261 5.91 11.95 15.17
C GLN A 261 4.51 11.65 15.69
N THR A 262 4.36 11.57 17.01
CA THR A 262 3.04 11.49 17.66
C THR A 262 2.51 12.91 17.85
N LYS A 263 1.22 13.12 17.55
CA LYS A 263 0.52 14.40 17.77
C LYS A 263 0.31 14.65 19.25
#